data_AF-A0A2S6SYT7-F1
#
_entry.id   AF-A0A2S6SYT7-F1
#
_cell.length_a   1.000
_cell.length_b   1.000
_cell.length_c   1.000
_cell.angle_alpha   90.00
_cell.angle_beta   90.00
_cell.angle_gamma   90.00
#
_symmetry.space_group_name_H-M   'P 1'
#
loop_
_entity.id
_entity.type
_entity.pdbx_description
1 polymer ?
#
loop_
_entity_poly.entity_id
_entity_poly.type
_entity_poly.pdbx_seq_one_letter_code
_entity_poly.pdbx_strand_id
1 'polypeptide(L)'
;MFSDPQFWVLISFIIFVVLIFNPIKKILTKNLDDKIEQIKTDINNAEKLKNDTQVILSEIKKRQNDVKNEINLINEQAKERIGSIENETHLKLQEQLNKKNAIAAAKIEQMTRDANLEIQQEITQISISASTDLLIKKLSDKDKQNIVKESTEEIGSIIKN
;
A
#
# COMPACT_ATOMS: atom_id res chain seq x y z
N MET A 1 78.25 69.89 -46.35
CA MET A 1 77.17 69.66 -45.36
C MET A 1 75.91 69.00 -45.92
N PHE A 2 75.65 69.00 -47.24
CA PHE A 2 74.48 68.29 -47.83
C PHE A 2 74.81 66.95 -48.54
N SER A 3 76.07 66.50 -48.50
CA SER A 3 76.54 65.24 -49.11
C SER A 3 77.03 64.23 -48.08
N ASP A 4 76.73 64.44 -46.79
CA ASP A 4 77.13 63.53 -45.72
C ASP A 4 76.07 62.40 -45.60
N PRO A 5 76.41 61.13 -45.89
CA PRO A 5 75.48 60.00 -45.81
C PRO A 5 74.80 59.90 -44.45
N GLN A 6 75.48 60.33 -43.38
CA GLN A 6 74.96 60.28 -42.02
C GLN A 6 73.75 61.20 -41.80
N PHE A 7 73.64 62.31 -42.54
CA PHE A 7 72.49 63.22 -42.48
C PHE A 7 71.23 62.60 -43.09
N TRP A 8 71.37 61.96 -44.26
CA TRP A 8 70.26 61.25 -44.90
C TRP A 8 69.82 60.00 -44.12
N VAL A 9 70.75 59.33 -43.43
CA VAL A 9 70.42 58.24 -42.49
C VAL A 9 69.60 58.76 -41.31
N LEU A 10 69.96 59.92 -40.72
CA LEU A 10 69.19 60.51 -39.62
C LEU A 10 67.78 60.91 -40.04
N ILE A 11 67.62 61.51 -41.23
CA ILE A 11 66.30 61.86 -41.79
C ILE A 11 65.45 60.61 -42.07
N SER A 12 66.05 59.57 -42.64
CA SER A 12 65.35 58.30 -42.89
C SER A 12 64.95 57.62 -41.57
N PHE A 13 65.79 57.68 -40.54
CA PHE A 13 65.49 57.17 -39.20
C PHE A 13 64.32 57.92 -38.54
N ILE A 14 64.31 59.26 -38.62
CA ILE A 14 63.20 60.07 -38.08
C ILE A 14 61.89 59.75 -38.81
N ILE A 15 61.91 59.66 -40.14
CA ILE A 15 60.73 59.30 -40.93
C ILE A 15 60.25 57.88 -40.56
N PHE A 16 61.16 56.92 -40.43
CA PHE A 16 60.84 55.55 -40.02
C PHE A 16 60.20 55.48 -38.63
N VAL A 17 60.77 56.19 -37.65
CA VAL A 17 60.22 56.26 -36.28
C VAL A 17 58.83 56.88 -36.27
N VAL A 18 58.61 57.97 -37.01
CA VAL A 18 57.31 58.64 -37.08
C VAL A 18 56.25 57.72 -37.74
N LEU A 19 56.62 57.01 -38.80
CA LEU A 19 55.71 56.06 -39.48
C LEU A 19 55.34 54.87 -38.60
N ILE A 20 56.26 54.39 -37.76
CA ILE A 20 56.08 53.20 -36.91
C ILE A 20 55.43 53.51 -35.56
N PHE A 21 55.57 54.73 -35.05
CA PHE A 21 55.02 55.12 -33.75
C PHE A 21 53.51 54.91 -33.65
N ASN A 22 52.76 55.30 -34.68
CA ASN A 22 51.30 55.18 -34.68
C ASN A 22 50.79 53.72 -34.71
N PRO A 23 51.26 52.83 -35.60
CA PRO A 23 50.82 51.43 -35.60
C PRO A 23 51.25 50.67 -34.34
N ILE A 24 52.49 50.88 -33.84
CA ILE A 24 52.94 50.21 -32.61
C ILE A 24 52.11 50.65 -31.41
N LYS A 25 51.88 51.95 -31.24
CA LYS A 25 51.06 52.46 -30.14
C LYS A 25 49.65 51.86 -30.18
N LYS A 26 49.01 51.84 -31.36
CA LYS A 26 47.66 51.29 -31.53
C LYS A 26 47.56 49.80 -31.22
N ILE A 27 48.54 49.00 -31.64
CA ILE A 27 48.58 47.56 -31.35
C ILE A 27 48.79 47.31 -29.85
N LEU A 28 49.69 48.07 -29.23
CA LEU A 28 50.01 47.90 -27.81
C LEU A 28 48.82 48.28 -26.91
N THR A 29 48.16 49.39 -27.18
CA THR A 29 46.96 49.81 -26.42
C THR A 29 45.84 48.81 -26.62
N LYS A 30 45.57 48.39 -27.86
CA LYS A 30 44.49 47.42 -28.14
C LYS A 30 44.69 46.09 -27.40
N ASN A 31 45.88 45.50 -27.44
CA ASN A 31 46.13 44.24 -26.73
C ASN A 31 45.99 44.37 -25.20
N LEU A 32 46.33 45.54 -24.66
CA LEU A 32 46.18 45.81 -23.22
C LEU A 32 44.71 45.99 -22.86
N ASP A 33 43.95 46.73 -23.67
CA ASP A 33 42.51 46.92 -23.54
C ASP A 33 41.77 45.57 -23.64
N ASP A 34 42.09 44.75 -24.65
CA ASP A 34 41.52 43.40 -24.85
C ASP A 34 41.77 42.51 -23.62
N LYS A 35 42.98 42.56 -23.04
CA LYS A 35 43.32 41.83 -21.80
C LYS A 35 42.53 42.35 -20.59
N ILE A 36 42.37 43.66 -20.46
CA ILE A 36 41.59 44.28 -19.38
C ILE A 36 40.13 43.86 -19.49
N GLU A 37 39.57 43.88 -20.70
CA GLU A 37 38.19 43.45 -20.96
C GLU A 37 37.99 41.96 -20.67
N GLN A 38 38.94 41.11 -21.07
CA GLN A 38 38.91 39.69 -20.75
C GLN A 38 38.93 39.45 -19.24
N ILE A 39 39.86 40.05 -18.50
CA ILE A 39 39.96 39.91 -17.04
C ILE A 39 38.68 40.41 -16.36
N LYS A 40 38.14 41.54 -16.81
CA LYS A 40 36.89 42.09 -16.27
C LYS A 40 35.71 41.13 -16.51
N THR A 41 35.65 40.52 -17.69
CA THR A 41 34.64 39.52 -18.03
C THR A 41 34.77 38.27 -17.18
N ASP A 42 35.99 37.76 -16.99
CA ASP A 42 36.26 36.59 -16.16
C ASP A 42 35.90 36.83 -14.68
N ILE A 43 36.23 38.01 -14.14
CA ILE A 43 35.84 38.40 -12.77
C ILE A 43 34.31 38.46 -12.63
N ASN A 44 33.62 39.10 -13.59
CA ASN A 44 32.16 39.19 -13.57
C ASN A 44 31.51 37.80 -13.66
N ASN A 45 32.05 36.91 -14.50
CA ASN A 45 31.57 35.54 -14.62
C ASN A 45 31.80 34.73 -13.34
N ALA A 46 32.96 34.90 -12.69
CA ALA A 46 33.27 34.26 -11.43
C ALA A 46 32.34 34.75 -10.29
N GLU A 47 32.07 36.05 -10.22
CA GLU A 47 31.14 36.62 -9.25
C GLU A 47 29.71 36.12 -9.49
N LYS A 48 29.27 36.10 -10.75
CA LYS A 48 27.97 35.53 -11.13
C LYS A 48 27.86 34.06 -10.74
N LEU A 49 28.88 33.25 -11.06
CA LEU A 49 28.90 31.82 -10.74
C LEU A 49 28.85 31.59 -9.22
N LYS A 50 29.55 32.41 -8.43
CA LYS A 50 29.49 32.37 -6.97
C LYS A 50 28.08 32.68 -6.47
N ASN A 51 27.45 33.72 -6.99
CA ASN A 51 26.08 34.10 -6.60
C ASN A 51 25.08 32.99 -6.96
N ASP A 52 25.14 32.46 -8.19
CA ASP A 52 24.27 31.36 -8.64
C ASP A 52 24.46 30.12 -7.76
N THR A 53 25.70 29.77 -7.40
CA THR A 53 26.00 28.65 -6.50
C THR A 53 25.44 28.88 -5.09
N GLN A 54 25.50 30.10 -4.57
CA GLN A 54 24.93 30.43 -3.26
C GLN A 54 23.41 30.32 -3.25
N VAL A 55 22.75 30.75 -4.34
CA VAL A 55 21.30 30.59 -4.53
C VAL A 55 20.93 29.11 -4.56
N ILE A 56 21.60 28.31 -5.38
CA ILE A 56 21.36 26.86 -5.49
C ILE A 56 21.59 26.16 -4.14
N LEU A 57 22.64 26.52 -3.41
CA LEU A 57 22.91 25.94 -2.09
C LEU A 57 21.79 26.26 -1.09
N SER A 58 21.27 27.50 -1.11
CA SER A 58 20.15 27.90 -0.26
C SER A 58 18.89 27.09 -0.61
N GLU A 59 18.60 26.94 -1.90
CA GLU A 59 17.47 26.16 -2.39
C GLU A 59 17.57 24.68 -2.00
N ILE A 60 18.75 24.06 -2.16
CA ILE A 60 18.99 22.67 -1.74
C ILE A 60 18.79 22.51 -0.24
N LYS A 61 19.30 23.43 0.58
CA LYS A 61 19.11 23.38 2.05
C LYS A 61 17.64 23.50 2.43
N LYS A 62 16.91 24.42 1.80
CA LYS A 62 15.47 24.57 1.99
C LYS A 62 14.73 23.28 1.62
N ARG A 63 15.01 22.74 0.43
CA ARG A 63 14.43 21.50 -0.06
C ARG A 63 14.75 20.30 0.84
N GLN A 64 15.96 20.20 1.37
CA GLN A 64 16.32 19.15 2.33
C GLN A 64 15.48 19.24 3.61
N ASN A 65 15.25 20.45 4.12
CA ASN A 65 14.40 20.65 5.30
C ASN A 65 12.93 20.30 5.01
N ASP A 66 12.42 20.73 3.85
CA ASP A 66 11.05 20.43 3.42
C ASP A 66 10.84 18.92 3.28
N VAL A 67 11.77 18.20 2.63
CA VAL A 67 11.75 16.73 2.52
C VAL A 67 11.81 16.07 3.89
N LYS A 68 12.62 16.58 4.82
CA LYS A 68 12.68 16.04 6.19
C LYS A 68 11.34 16.19 6.91
N ASN A 69 10.68 17.33 6.75
CA ASN A 69 9.35 17.57 7.32
C ASN A 69 8.29 16.66 6.68
N GLU A 70 8.36 16.48 5.36
CA GLU A 70 7.47 15.57 4.63
C GLU A 70 7.64 14.12 5.09
N ILE A 71 8.88 13.64 5.26
CA ILE A 71 9.16 12.30 5.79
C ILE A 71 8.59 12.14 7.21
N ASN A 72 8.73 13.15 8.07
CA ASN A 72 8.17 13.11 9.42
C ASN A 72 6.63 13.03 9.37
N LEU A 73 6.00 13.83 8.52
CA LEU A 73 4.55 13.82 8.32
C LEU A 73 4.06 12.47 7.81
N ILE A 74 4.75 11.88 6.83
CA ILE A 74 4.44 10.54 6.30
C ILE A 74 4.54 9.50 7.41
N ASN A 75 5.59 9.54 8.23
CA ASN A 75 5.77 8.60 9.33
C ASN A 75 4.69 8.75 10.41
N GLU A 76 4.28 9.96 10.73
CA GLU A 76 3.21 10.23 11.68
C GLU A 76 1.86 9.71 11.17
N GLN A 77 1.51 10.04 9.93
CA GLN A 77 0.30 9.54 9.27
C GLN A 77 0.29 8.02 9.14
N ALA A 78 1.44 7.41 8.85
CA ALA A 78 1.55 5.95 8.78
C ALA A 78 1.27 5.31 10.14
N LYS A 79 1.83 5.85 11.23
CA LYS A 79 1.58 5.34 12.59
C LYS A 79 0.12 5.46 12.99
N GLU A 80 -0.52 6.60 12.71
CA GLU A 80 -1.94 6.81 12.99
C GLU A 80 -2.81 5.81 12.20
N ARG A 81 -2.52 5.63 10.90
CA ARG A 81 -3.23 4.67 10.05
C ARG A 81 -3.05 3.24 10.53
N ILE A 82 -1.85 2.84 10.92
CA ILE A 82 -1.57 1.51 11.47
C ILE A 82 -2.43 1.29 12.73
N GLY A 83 -2.42 2.23 13.67
CA GLY A 83 -3.23 2.11 14.89
C GLY A 83 -4.74 2.03 14.60
N SER A 84 -5.24 2.81 13.64
CA SER A 84 -6.64 2.72 13.21
C SER A 84 -6.98 1.37 12.59
N ILE A 85 -6.11 0.85 11.70
CA ILE A 85 -6.31 -0.44 11.04
C ILE A 85 -6.25 -1.59 12.05
N GLU A 86 -5.32 -1.55 13.00
CA GLU A 86 -5.21 -2.54 14.07
C GLU A 86 -6.49 -2.59 14.91
N ASN A 87 -6.99 -1.43 15.35
CA ASN A 87 -8.23 -1.33 16.11
C ASN A 87 -9.44 -1.83 15.31
N GLU A 88 -9.59 -1.39 14.06
CA GLU A 88 -10.69 -1.82 13.20
C GLU A 88 -10.63 -3.33 12.93
N THR A 89 -9.44 -3.87 12.66
CA THR A 89 -9.23 -5.30 12.41
C THR A 89 -9.53 -6.11 13.66
N HIS A 90 -9.10 -5.65 14.83
CA HIS A 90 -9.40 -6.32 16.10
C HIS A 90 -10.90 -6.38 16.37
N LEU A 91 -11.62 -5.26 16.18
CA LEU A 91 -13.08 -5.20 16.32
C LEU A 91 -13.79 -6.15 15.35
N LYS A 92 -13.41 -6.12 14.06
CA LYS A 92 -13.97 -7.03 13.05
C LYS A 92 -13.68 -8.49 13.37
N LEU A 93 -12.47 -8.80 13.84
CA LEU A 93 -12.10 -10.16 14.22
C LEU A 93 -12.93 -10.64 15.40
N GLN A 94 -13.12 -9.81 16.43
CA GLN A 94 -13.95 -10.12 17.58
C GLN A 94 -15.42 -10.36 17.17
N GLU A 95 -15.97 -9.53 16.29
CA GLU A 95 -17.32 -9.71 15.75
C GLU A 95 -17.44 -11.03 14.98
N GLN A 96 -16.46 -11.35 14.13
CA GLN A 96 -16.42 -12.61 13.38
C GLN A 96 -16.34 -13.81 14.31
N LEU A 97 -15.50 -13.77 15.34
CA LEU A 97 -15.40 -14.83 16.34
C LEU A 97 -16.72 -15.03 17.08
N ASN A 98 -17.36 -13.95 17.54
CA ASN A 98 -18.66 -14.01 18.20
C ASN A 98 -19.72 -14.63 17.29
N LYS A 99 -19.77 -14.24 16.01
CA LYS A 99 -20.67 -14.81 15.02
C LYS A 99 -20.40 -16.30 14.80
N LYS A 100 -19.14 -16.71 14.69
CA LYS A 100 -18.75 -18.11 14.52
C LYS A 100 -19.12 -18.95 15.74
N ASN A 101 -18.91 -18.42 16.95
CA ASN A 101 -19.31 -19.07 18.19
C ASN A 101 -20.83 -19.25 18.26
N ALA A 102 -21.61 -18.23 17.90
CA ALA A 102 -23.07 -18.32 17.87
C ALA A 102 -23.56 -19.37 16.87
N ILE A 103 -22.96 -19.43 15.67
CA ILE A 103 -23.28 -20.46 14.66
C ILE A 103 -22.92 -21.86 15.19
N ALA A 104 -21.75 -22.02 15.81
CA ALA A 104 -21.33 -23.30 16.38
C ALA A 104 -22.27 -23.75 17.50
N ALA A 105 -22.64 -22.85 18.41
CA ALA A 105 -23.60 -23.14 19.48
C ALA A 105 -24.96 -23.56 18.92
N ALA A 106 -25.51 -22.80 17.97
CA ALA A 106 -26.77 -23.15 17.32
C ALA A 106 -26.70 -24.51 16.59
N LYS A 107 -25.55 -24.83 16.00
CA LYS A 107 -25.34 -26.13 15.33
C LYS A 107 -25.26 -27.28 16.35
N ILE A 108 -24.59 -27.08 17.49
CA ILE A 108 -24.55 -28.05 18.59
C ILE A 108 -25.97 -28.32 19.09
N GLU A 109 -26.74 -27.28 19.38
CA GLU A 109 -28.12 -27.44 19.83
C GLU A 109 -28.99 -28.17 18.81
N GLN A 110 -28.82 -27.86 17.51
CA GLN A 110 -29.50 -28.60 16.45
C GLN A 110 -29.14 -30.08 16.48
N MET A 111 -27.85 -30.41 16.52
CA MET A 111 -27.38 -31.80 16.55
C MET A 111 -27.86 -32.53 17.81
N THR A 112 -27.94 -31.85 18.95
CA THR A 112 -28.50 -32.44 20.19
C THR A 112 -29.99 -32.74 20.04
N ARG A 113 -30.77 -31.84 19.43
CA ARG A 113 -32.19 -32.11 19.15
C ARG A 113 -32.37 -33.28 18.19
N ASP A 114 -31.59 -33.31 17.12
CA ASP A 114 -31.64 -34.38 16.12
C ASP A 114 -31.28 -35.74 16.75
N ALA A 115 -30.20 -35.79 17.56
CA ALA A 115 -29.79 -37.01 18.27
C ALA A 115 -30.84 -37.48 19.29
N ASN A 116 -31.48 -36.57 20.03
CA ASN A 116 -32.56 -36.93 20.95
C ASN A 116 -33.77 -37.53 20.23
N LEU A 117 -34.13 -36.98 19.05
CA LEU A 117 -35.21 -37.54 18.23
C LEU A 117 -34.86 -38.92 17.69
N GLU A 118 -33.63 -39.12 17.22
CA GLU A 118 -33.12 -40.40 16.74
C GLU A 118 -33.17 -41.47 17.85
N ILE A 119 -32.70 -41.14 19.05
CA ILE A 119 -32.77 -42.04 20.22
C ILE A 119 -34.22 -42.39 20.57
N GLN A 120 -35.15 -41.41 20.56
CA GLN A 120 -36.56 -41.69 20.84
C GLN A 120 -37.19 -42.62 19.80
N GLN A 121 -36.86 -42.44 18.52
CA GLN A 121 -37.32 -43.31 17.44
C GLN A 121 -36.78 -44.73 17.61
N GLU A 122 -35.49 -44.88 17.93
CA GLU A 122 -34.87 -46.17 18.17
C GLU A 122 -35.49 -46.90 19.38
N ILE A 123 -35.67 -46.19 20.50
CA ILE A 123 -36.34 -46.74 21.70
C ILE A 123 -37.78 -47.18 21.36
N THR A 124 -38.51 -46.38 20.60
CA THR A 124 -39.90 -46.69 20.20
C THR A 124 -39.92 -47.96 19.36
N GLN A 125 -39.02 -48.09 18.38
CA GLN A 125 -38.92 -49.27 17.52
C GLN A 125 -38.55 -50.53 18.30
N ILE A 126 -37.61 -50.43 19.25
CA ILE A 126 -37.23 -51.53 20.14
C ILE A 126 -38.43 -51.92 21.04
N SER A 127 -39.15 -50.94 21.58
CA SER A 127 -40.30 -51.18 22.47
C SER A 127 -41.46 -51.86 21.74
N ILE A 128 -41.76 -51.45 20.51
CA ILE A 128 -42.77 -52.10 19.65
C ILE A 128 -42.36 -53.53 19.34
N SER A 129 -41.09 -53.75 18.96
CA SER A 129 -40.57 -55.08 18.64
C SER A 129 -40.63 -56.02 19.85
N ALA A 130 -40.15 -55.56 21.01
CA ALA A 130 -40.17 -56.32 22.26
C ALA A 130 -41.60 -56.62 22.72
N SER A 131 -42.52 -55.65 22.59
CA SER A 131 -43.93 -55.84 22.91
C SER A 131 -44.59 -56.86 21.99
N THR A 132 -44.29 -56.82 20.69
CA THR A 132 -44.75 -57.79 19.69
C THR A 132 -44.25 -59.20 20.02
N ASP A 133 -42.96 -59.35 20.32
CA ASP A 133 -42.35 -60.62 20.70
C ASP A 133 -42.98 -61.19 21.98
N LEU A 134 -43.24 -60.35 22.98
CA LEU A 134 -43.86 -60.75 24.24
C LEU A 134 -45.32 -61.16 24.01
N LEU A 135 -46.07 -60.43 23.18
CA LEU A 135 -47.44 -60.76 22.79
C LEU A 135 -47.49 -62.15 22.13
N ILE A 136 -46.61 -62.39 21.14
CA ILE A 136 -46.52 -63.67 20.43
C ILE A 136 -46.20 -64.82 21.40
N LYS A 137 -45.28 -64.61 22.36
CA LYS A 137 -44.92 -65.63 23.36
C LYS A 137 -46.02 -65.93 24.37
N LYS A 138 -46.88 -64.96 24.70
CA LYS A 138 -47.94 -65.12 25.72
C LYS A 138 -49.32 -65.48 25.15
N LEU A 139 -49.56 -65.28 23.87
CA LEU A 139 -50.85 -65.56 23.23
C LEU A 139 -51.11 -67.06 23.09
N SER A 140 -52.15 -67.56 23.77
CA SER A 140 -52.69 -68.90 23.52
C SER A 140 -53.49 -68.93 22.21
N ASP A 141 -53.71 -70.11 21.63
CA ASP A 141 -54.51 -70.24 20.40
C ASP A 141 -55.97 -69.77 20.58
N LYS A 142 -56.49 -69.84 21.81
CA LYS A 142 -57.81 -69.34 22.17
C LYS A 142 -57.86 -67.81 22.19
N ASP A 143 -56.82 -67.15 22.68
CA ASP A 143 -56.71 -65.69 22.68
C ASP A 143 -56.57 -65.14 21.27
N LYS A 144 -55.81 -65.83 20.39
CA LYS A 144 -55.71 -65.48 18.97
C LYS A 144 -57.08 -65.52 18.27
N GLN A 145 -57.87 -66.58 18.50
CA GLN A 145 -59.22 -66.69 17.91
C GLN A 145 -60.17 -65.61 18.45
N ASN A 146 -60.08 -65.27 19.74
CA ASN A 146 -60.88 -64.20 20.32
C ASN A 146 -60.53 -62.83 19.70
N ILE A 147 -59.24 -62.51 19.55
CA ILE A 147 -58.81 -61.23 18.94
C ILE A 147 -59.30 -61.12 17.49
N VAL A 148 -59.22 -62.20 16.71
CA VAL A 148 -59.75 -62.22 15.32
C VAL A 148 -61.25 -61.97 15.33
N LYS A 149 -61.99 -62.63 16.22
CA LYS A 149 -63.45 -62.47 16.32
C LYS A 149 -63.83 -61.03 16.71
N GLU A 150 -63.16 -60.47 17.73
CA GLU A 150 -63.38 -59.11 18.21
C GLU A 150 -63.04 -58.07 17.11
N SER A 151 -61.93 -58.26 16.39
CA SER A 151 -61.55 -57.41 15.24
C SER A 151 -62.60 -57.46 14.11
N THR A 152 -63.17 -58.64 13.83
CA THR A 152 -64.23 -58.77 12.82
C THR A 152 -65.56 -58.15 13.26
N GLU A 153 -65.87 -58.18 14.56
CA GLU A 153 -67.04 -57.52 15.13
C GLU A 153 -66.88 -55.99 15.12
N GLU A 154 -65.69 -55.48 15.44
CA GLU A 154 -65.37 -54.05 15.41
C GLU A 154 -65.43 -53.46 14.00
N ILE A 155 -64.80 -54.13 13.01
CA ILE A 155 -64.93 -53.74 11.59
C ILE A 155 -66.40 -53.80 11.14
N GLY A 156 -67.13 -54.85 11.56
CA GLY A 156 -68.55 -54.97 11.29
C GLY A 156 -69.39 -53.83 11.89
N SER A 157 -68.98 -53.27 13.03
CA SER A 157 -69.65 -52.14 13.68
C SER A 157 -69.39 -50.80 12.98
N ILE A 158 -68.17 -50.59 12.47
CA ILE A 158 -67.78 -49.38 11.73
C ILE A 158 -68.47 -49.30 10.37
N ILE A 159 -68.75 -50.45 9.74
CA ILE A 159 -69.44 -50.53 8.43
C ILE A 159 -70.97 -50.42 8.57
N LYS A 160 -71.52 -50.60 9.78
CA LYS A 160 -72.97 -50.60 10.04
C LYS A 160 -73.50 -49.24 10.53
N ASN A 161 -72.61 -48.29 10.79
CA ASN A 161 -72.87 -46.84 10.94
C ASN A 161 -72.52 -46.12 9.63
#